data_AF-A0A2G6NWD4-F1
#
_entry.id   AF-A0A2G6NWD4-F1
#
_cell.length_a   1.000
_cell.length_b   1.000
_cell.length_c   1.000
_cell.angle_alpha   90.00
_cell.angle_beta   90.00
_cell.angle_gamma   90.00
#
_symmetry.space_group_name_H-M   'P 1'
#
loop_
_entity.id
_entity.type
_entity.pdbx_description
1 polymer ?
#
loop_
_entity_poly.entity_id
_entity_poly.type
_entity_poly.pdbx_seq_one_letter_code
_entity_poly.pdbx_strand_id
1 'polypeptide(L)'
;MASPTPKGSVVSKPNLKQTPLTSWHAAHGGRMVEFAGYEMPVQYEGVLKEHAIVRQGVGLFDITHMGEIYVTGPEARAWISSLITNSLKTAVPGKVFYTAMCREDGGKTGPTSRG
;
A
#
# COMPACT_ATOMS: atom_id res chain seq x y z
N MET A 1 19.53 19.46 43.48
CA MET A 1 19.56 18.12 42.84
C MET A 1 18.18 17.87 42.27
N ALA A 2 17.96 18.17 40.98
CA ALA A 2 16.70 17.91 40.31
C ALA A 2 16.94 16.80 39.29
N SER A 3 16.40 15.63 39.56
CA SER A 3 16.40 14.50 38.62
C SER A 3 15.47 14.83 37.44
N PRO A 4 15.90 14.67 36.18
CA PRO A 4 15.01 14.85 35.04
C PRO A 4 14.12 13.63 34.88
N THR A 5 12.80 13.84 34.97
CA THR A 5 11.76 12.86 34.64
C THR A 5 11.82 12.51 33.15
N PRO A 6 11.76 11.22 32.75
CA PRO A 6 11.70 10.86 31.33
C PRO A 6 10.32 11.22 30.77
N LYS A 7 10.25 12.25 29.93
CA LYS A 7 9.11 12.53 29.05
C LYS A 7 9.20 11.65 27.81
N GLY A 8 8.80 10.40 27.95
CA GLY A 8 8.49 9.52 26.84
C GLY A 8 7.01 9.18 26.90
N SER A 9 6.17 10.00 26.27
CA SER A 9 4.76 9.65 26.07
C SER A 9 4.72 8.41 25.17
N VAL A 10 4.41 7.25 25.76
CA VAL A 10 4.02 6.06 25.00
C VAL A 10 2.66 6.41 24.37
N VAL A 11 2.69 6.91 23.14
CA VAL A 11 1.48 7.04 22.33
C VAL A 11 1.01 5.62 22.08
N SER A 12 -0.12 5.25 22.70
CA SER A 12 -0.80 3.99 22.45
C SER A 12 -1.14 3.90 20.97
N LYS A 13 -0.38 3.07 20.22
CA LYS A 13 -0.64 2.84 18.80
C LYS A 13 -2.09 2.35 18.63
N PRO A 14 -2.85 2.86 17.65
CA PRO A 14 -4.04 2.17 17.18
C PRO A 14 -3.70 0.70 16.84
N ASN A 15 -4.68 -0.20 16.86
CA ASN A 15 -4.47 -1.63 16.58
C ASN A 15 -4.20 -1.82 15.07
N LEU A 16 -3.02 -1.36 14.63
CA LEU A 16 -2.60 -1.33 13.24
C LEU A 16 -2.24 -2.73 12.78
N LYS A 17 -2.69 -3.06 11.56
CA LYS A 17 -2.29 -4.29 10.91
C LYS A 17 -0.78 -4.28 10.65
N GLN A 18 -0.17 -5.45 10.76
CA GLN A 18 1.26 -5.64 10.52
C GLN A 18 1.44 -6.41 9.20
N THR A 19 2.54 -6.14 8.49
CA THR A 19 2.99 -6.97 7.36
C THR A 19 3.95 -8.04 7.86
N PRO A 20 4.24 -9.09 7.04
CA PRO A 20 5.27 -10.07 7.38
C PRO A 20 6.66 -9.46 7.63
N LEU A 21 6.91 -8.25 7.13
CA LEU A 21 8.20 -7.56 7.22
C LEU A 21 8.21 -6.43 8.27
N THR A 22 7.13 -6.19 9.01
CA THR A 22 7.08 -5.04 9.94
C THR A 22 8.19 -5.06 10.99
N SER A 23 8.48 -6.22 11.58
CA SER A 23 9.57 -6.36 12.55
C SER A 23 10.95 -6.12 11.92
N TRP A 24 11.14 -6.55 10.68
CA TRP A 24 12.36 -6.30 9.92
C TRP A 24 12.54 -4.80 9.67
N HIS A 25 11.50 -4.10 9.21
CA HIS A 25 11.54 -2.66 8.98
C HIS A 25 11.91 -1.88 10.25
N ALA A 26 11.27 -2.21 11.37
CA ALA A 26 11.54 -1.57 12.66
C ALA A 26 13.00 -1.79 13.12
N ALA A 27 13.54 -2.99 12.89
CA ALA A 27 14.92 -3.32 13.24
C ALA A 27 15.97 -2.64 12.34
N HIS A 28 15.61 -2.28 11.10
CA HIS A 28 16.51 -1.71 10.10
C HIS A 28 16.36 -0.19 9.93
N GLY A 29 15.83 0.49 10.96
CA GLY A 29 15.74 1.95 10.98
C GLY A 29 14.60 2.54 10.15
N GLY A 30 13.63 1.71 9.76
CA GLY A 30 12.41 2.17 9.12
C GLY A 30 11.62 3.10 10.05
N ARG A 31 11.29 4.30 9.57
CA ARG A 31 10.37 5.20 10.26
C ARG A 31 8.95 4.68 10.10
N MET A 32 8.48 3.93 11.10
CA MET A 32 7.16 3.30 11.07
C MET A 32 6.04 4.31 11.33
N VAL A 33 5.03 4.31 10.46
CA VAL A 33 3.84 5.19 10.54
C VAL A 33 2.57 4.41 10.22
N GLU A 34 1.42 4.97 10.61
CA GLU A 34 0.13 4.49 10.15
C GLU A 34 -0.08 4.85 8.67
N PHE A 35 -0.32 3.84 7.84
CA PHE A 35 -0.66 4.01 6.43
C PHE A 35 -1.73 2.99 6.02
N ALA A 36 -2.90 3.46 5.58
CA ALA A 36 -4.03 2.62 5.17
C ALA A 36 -4.45 1.56 6.22
N GLY A 37 -4.31 1.90 7.52
CA GLY A 37 -4.58 0.97 8.63
C GLY A 37 -3.49 -0.07 8.91
N TYR A 38 -2.33 0.03 8.26
CA TYR A 38 -1.14 -0.78 8.50
C TYR A 38 -0.02 0.03 9.15
N GLU A 39 0.87 -0.66 9.87
CA GLU A 39 2.14 -0.11 10.32
C GLU A 39 3.21 -0.32 9.24
N MET A 40 3.57 0.76 8.54
CA MET A 40 4.44 0.73 7.35
C MET A 40 5.66 1.66 7.50
N PRO A 41 6.83 1.32 6.92
CA PRO A 41 7.98 2.21 6.87
C PRO A 41 7.76 3.32 5.83
N VAL A 42 7.82 4.59 6.24
CA VAL A 42 7.70 5.74 5.30
C VAL A 42 9.04 6.15 4.68
N GLN A 43 10.15 5.93 5.39
CA GLN A 43 11.51 6.21 4.97
C GLN A 43 12.50 5.49 5.90
N TYR A 44 13.75 5.36 5.47
CA TYR A 44 14.90 4.86 6.23
C TYR A 44 15.95 5.96 6.40
N GLU A 45 16.54 6.41 5.29
CA GLU A 45 17.61 7.42 5.28
C GLU A 45 17.09 8.80 4.84
N GLY A 46 15.88 8.87 4.29
CA GLY A 46 15.18 10.09 3.94
C GLY A 46 14.61 10.06 2.53
N VAL A 47 13.40 10.60 2.36
CA VAL A 47 12.62 10.52 1.10
C VAL A 47 13.40 10.99 -0.12
N LEU A 48 14.13 12.11 -0.04
CA LEU A 48 14.88 12.65 -1.18
C LEU A 48 16.04 11.73 -1.60
N LYS A 49 16.74 11.15 -0.61
CA LYS A 49 17.87 10.25 -0.85
C LYS A 49 17.38 8.93 -1.45
N GLU A 50 16.34 8.35 -0.88
CA GLU A 50 15.71 7.12 -1.38
C GLU A 50 15.13 7.31 -2.79
N HIS A 51 14.50 8.45 -3.06
CA HIS A 51 14.05 8.80 -4.41
C HIS A 51 15.20 8.85 -5.42
N ALA A 52 16.31 9.51 -5.06
CA ALA A 52 17.49 9.58 -5.92
C ALA A 52 18.08 8.19 -6.19
N ILE A 53 18.17 7.34 -5.16
CA ILE A 53 18.65 5.95 -5.28
C ILE A 53 17.79 5.15 -6.27
N VAL A 54 16.46 5.25 -6.17
CA VAL A 54 15.55 4.53 -7.09
C VAL A 54 15.67 5.05 -8.53
N ARG A 55 15.87 6.37 -8.70
CA ARG A 55 16.02 6.98 -10.03
C ARG A 55 17.35 6.67 -10.70
N GLN A 56 18.40 6.49 -9.91
CA GLN A 56 19.77 6.36 -10.40
C GLN A 56 20.34 4.94 -10.24
N GLY A 57 19.60 4.04 -9.60
CA GLY A 57 20.03 2.68 -9.29
C GLY A 57 18.84 1.75 -9.06
N VAL A 58 18.78 1.14 -7.88
CA VAL A 58 17.77 0.13 -7.53
C VAL A 58 17.16 0.47 -6.18
N GLY A 59 15.84 0.36 -6.06
CA GLY A 59 15.13 0.45 -4.79
C GLY A 59 14.25 -0.77 -4.56
N LEU A 60 14.09 -1.12 -3.28
CA LEU A 60 13.22 -2.20 -2.83
C LEU A 60 12.07 -1.59 -2.01
N PHE A 61 10.84 -1.99 -2.32
CA PHE A 61 9.64 -1.49 -1.66
C PHE A 61 8.83 -2.66 -1.10
N ASP A 62 8.39 -2.55 0.15
CA ASP A 62 7.39 -3.44 0.71
C ASP A 62 5.98 -2.92 0.37
N ILE A 63 5.31 -3.58 -0.56
CA ILE A 63 3.93 -3.28 -0.97
C ILE A 63 2.93 -4.35 -0.51
N THR A 64 3.31 -5.21 0.44
CA THR A 64 2.50 -6.37 0.87
C THR A 64 1.18 -5.99 1.56
N HIS A 65 1.02 -4.72 1.96
CA HIS A 65 -0.25 -4.19 2.47
C HIS A 65 -1.32 -4.03 1.38
N MET A 66 -0.94 -4.09 0.09
CA MET A 66 -1.86 -4.04 -1.04
C MET A 66 -2.70 -5.31 -1.10
N GLY A 67 -4.01 -5.15 -1.24
CA GLY A 67 -4.91 -6.30 -1.37
C GLY A 67 -4.75 -7.01 -2.71
N GLU A 68 -4.66 -8.34 -2.66
CA GLU A 68 -4.66 -9.22 -3.84
C GLU A 68 -5.94 -10.07 -3.86
N ILE A 69 -6.60 -10.15 -5.01
CA ILE A 69 -7.84 -10.90 -5.18
C ILE A 69 -7.70 -11.78 -6.42
N TYR A 70 -7.89 -13.09 -6.24
CA TYR A 70 -7.94 -14.06 -7.33
C TYR A 70 -9.39 -14.33 -7.73
N VAL A 71 -9.67 -14.23 -9.03
CA VAL A 71 -10.99 -14.50 -9.60
C VAL A 71 -10.85 -15.64 -10.60
N THR A 72 -11.62 -16.70 -10.44
CA THR A 72 -11.54 -17.90 -11.28
C THR A 72 -12.94 -18.39 -11.67
N GLY A 73 -13.03 -19.17 -12.74
CA GLY A 73 -14.28 -19.74 -13.25
C GLY A 73 -14.62 -19.26 -14.68
N PRO A 74 -15.60 -19.91 -15.35
CA PRO A 74 -15.94 -19.63 -16.74
C PRO A 74 -16.36 -18.17 -16.98
N GLU A 75 -17.08 -17.59 -16.01
CA GLU A 75 -17.64 -16.23 -16.10
C GLU A 75 -16.72 -15.13 -15.55
N ALA A 76 -15.52 -15.48 -15.05
CA ALA A 76 -14.62 -14.53 -14.40
C ALA A 76 -14.32 -13.31 -15.29
N ARG A 77 -14.10 -13.53 -16.59
CA ARG A 77 -13.81 -12.47 -17.55
C ARG A 77 -15.01 -11.54 -17.77
N ALA A 78 -16.21 -12.09 -17.87
CA ALA A 78 -17.43 -11.30 -18.05
C ALA A 78 -17.71 -10.46 -16.79
N TRP A 79 -17.57 -11.08 -15.62
CA TRP A 79 -17.75 -10.41 -14.33
C TRP A 79 -16.76 -9.27 -14.13
N ILE A 80 -15.44 -9.49 -14.32
CA ILE A 80 -14.45 -8.40 -14.20
C ILE A 80 -14.74 -7.30 -15.22
N SER A 81 -15.13 -7.64 -16.45
CA SER A 81 -15.46 -6.65 -17.49
C SER A 81 -16.65 -5.76 -17.10
N SER A 82 -17.56 -6.22 -16.24
CA SER A 82 -18.65 -5.40 -15.70
C SER A 82 -18.22 -4.42 -14.60
N LEU A 83 -17.07 -4.65 -13.96
CA LEU A 83 -16.58 -3.82 -12.84
C LEU A 83 -15.62 -2.71 -13.28
N ILE A 84 -15.00 -2.87 -14.45
CA ILE A 84 -13.90 -2.02 -14.89
C ILE A 84 -14.32 -1.13 -16.06
N THR A 85 -13.68 0.03 -16.20
CA THR A 85 -14.02 0.99 -17.26
C THR A 85 -13.41 0.66 -18.62
N ASN A 86 -12.37 -0.19 -18.66
CA ASN A 86 -11.63 -0.50 -19.87
C ASN A 86 -11.93 -1.92 -20.36
N SER A 87 -11.75 -2.18 -21.66
CA SER A 87 -12.10 -3.47 -22.26
C SER A 87 -11.00 -4.51 -22.05
N LEU A 88 -11.35 -5.66 -21.47
CA LEU A 88 -10.44 -6.81 -21.38
C LEU A 88 -10.21 -7.52 -22.73
N LYS A 89 -10.85 -7.10 -23.83
CA LYS A 89 -10.70 -7.72 -25.16
C LYS A 89 -9.25 -7.88 -25.60
N THR A 90 -8.40 -6.92 -25.25
CA THR A 90 -6.96 -6.90 -25.57
C THR A 90 -6.08 -7.50 -24.48
N ALA A 91 -6.64 -7.94 -23.35
CA ALA A 91 -5.87 -8.54 -22.27
C ALA A 91 -5.38 -9.93 -22.69
N VAL A 92 -4.06 -10.15 -22.59
CA VAL A 92 -3.36 -11.38 -22.98
C VAL A 92 -2.81 -12.06 -21.72
N PRO A 93 -2.84 -13.41 -21.62
CA PRO A 93 -2.23 -14.12 -20.51
C PRO A 93 -0.76 -13.72 -20.28
N GLY A 94 -0.37 -13.58 -19.01
CA GLY A 94 0.99 -13.15 -18.62
C GLY A 94 1.27 -11.65 -18.80
N LYS A 95 0.27 -10.84 -19.18
CA LYS A 95 0.37 -9.38 -19.23
C LYS A 95 -0.48 -8.74 -18.13
N VAL A 96 -0.05 -7.55 -17.71
CA VAL A 96 -0.74 -6.73 -16.72
C VAL A 96 -1.60 -5.69 -17.44
N PHE A 97 -2.79 -5.44 -16.90
CA PHE A 97 -3.73 -4.46 -17.44
C PHE A 97 -4.18 -3.53 -16.32
N TYR A 98 -3.89 -2.24 -16.46
CA TYR A 98 -4.31 -1.23 -15.49
C TYR A 98 -5.67 -0.66 -15.88
N THR A 99 -6.58 -0.58 -14.92
CA THR A 99 -7.94 -0.08 -15.14
C THR A 99 -8.50 0.53 -13.86
N ALA A 100 -9.52 1.36 -14.02
CA ALA A 100 -10.26 1.92 -12.89
C ALA A 100 -11.56 1.13 -12.71
N MET A 101 -11.92 0.91 -11.46
CA MET A 101 -13.27 0.51 -11.06
C MET A 101 -14.02 1.76 -10.60
N CYS A 102 -15.28 1.88 -11.00
CA CYS A 102 -16.15 2.99 -10.65
C CYS A 102 -17.36 2.50 -9.86
N ARG A 103 -17.87 3.36 -8.99
CA ARG A 103 -19.15 3.22 -8.32
C ARG A 103 -20.28 3.51 -9.31
N GLU A 104 -21.52 3.22 -8.89
CA GLU A 104 -22.73 3.47 -9.68
C GLU A 104 -22.93 4.95 -10.05
N ASP A 105 -22.46 5.87 -9.20
CA ASP A 105 -22.47 7.32 -9.42
C ASP A 105 -21.36 7.80 -10.40
N GLY A 106 -20.56 6.89 -10.95
CA GLY A 106 -19.42 7.18 -11.82
C GLY A 106 -18.15 7.62 -11.09
N GLY A 107 -18.18 7.74 -9.76
CA GLY A 107 -17.03 8.03 -8.92
C GLY A 107 -16.04 6.86 -8.87
N LYS A 108 -14.74 7.13 -8.89
CA LYS A 108 -13.71 6.08 -8.81
C LYS A 108 -13.73 5.41 -7.44
N THR A 109 -13.72 4.08 -7.39
CA THR A 109 -13.48 3.34 -6.14
C THR A 109 -11.99 3.41 -5.79
N GLY A 110 -11.66 3.92 -4.61
CA GLY A 110 -10.29 4.05 -4.12
C GLY A 110 -10.19 4.91 -2.86
N PRO A 111 -9.00 5.09 -2.26
CA PRO A 111 -8.83 5.83 -1.01
C PRO A 111 -9.25 7.31 -1.08
N THR A 112 -9.49 7.84 -2.28
CA THR A 112 -9.99 9.21 -2.53
C THR A 112 -11.50 9.28 -2.76
N SER A 113 -12.24 8.17 -2.67
CA SER A 113 -13.70 8.20 -2.82
C SER A 113 -14.30 8.88 -1.58
N ARG A 114 -14.77 10.13 -1.73
CA ARG A 114 -15.65 10.75 -0.75
C ARG A 114 -17.03 10.15 -0.92
N GLY A 115 -17.59 9.62 0.18
CA GLY A 115 -18.96 9.11 0.23
C GLY A 115 -19.99 10.23 0.19
#